data_AF-A0A0L7M9S8-F1
#
_entry.id   AF-A0A0L7M9S8-F1
#
_cell.length_a   1.000
_cell.length_b   1.000
_cell.length_c   1.000
_cell.angle_alpha   90.00
_cell.angle_beta   90.00
_cell.angle_gamma   90.00
#
_symmetry.space_group_name_H-M   'P 1'
#
loop_
_entity.id
_entity.type
_entity.pdbx_description
1 polymer ?
#
loop_
_entity_poly.entity_id
_entity_poly.type
_entity_poly.pdbx_seq_one_letter_code
_entity_poly.pdbx_strand_id
1 'polypeptide(L)'
;MCPDVQNEGIDNNNTQVEGKQIKDAQMQRKQNNNTQMKGKQNNNTQMKGKQNNITHMTDAQMNDAQMNDAQMNDAQMNDAQMNDAQMNDAQMN
;
A
#
# COMPACT_ATOMS: atom_id res chain seq x y z
N MET A 1 4.48 -5.60 19.77
CA MET A 1 3.94 -4.27 19.41
C MET A 1 4.35 -4.00 17.97
N CYS A 2 3.39 -3.94 17.04
CA CYS A 2 3.67 -3.46 15.68
C CYS A 2 3.76 -1.93 15.77
N PRO A 3 4.75 -1.26 15.15
CA PRO A 3 4.86 0.18 15.22
C PRO A 3 3.76 0.85 14.38
N ASP A 4 3.15 1.89 14.91
CA ASP A 4 2.30 2.81 14.14
C ASP A 4 3.18 3.46 13.07
N VAL A 5 2.96 3.11 11.81
CA VAL A 5 3.72 3.67 10.68
C VAL A 5 2.99 4.92 10.20
N GLN A 6 3.32 6.05 10.82
CA GLN A 6 2.95 7.39 10.33
C GLN A 6 4.10 7.90 9.46
N ASN A 7 3.84 8.08 8.17
CA ASN A 7 4.91 8.51 7.27
C ASN A 7 4.30 9.44 6.22
N GLU A 8 4.48 10.74 6.44
CA GLU A 8 3.96 11.82 5.60
C GLU A 8 5.09 12.36 4.71
N GLY A 9 4.80 12.59 3.42
CA GLY A 9 5.67 13.41 2.54
C GLY A 9 7.09 12.89 2.30
N ILE A 10 7.26 11.58 2.02
CA ILE A 10 8.56 11.02 1.62
C ILE A 10 8.46 10.48 0.19
N ASP A 11 9.33 10.97 -0.68
CA ASP A 11 9.54 10.43 -2.02
C ASP A 11 10.55 9.28 -1.94
N ASN A 12 10.10 8.04 -2.10
CA ASN A 12 10.96 6.86 -2.04
C ASN A 12 11.15 6.26 -3.43
N ASN A 13 12.38 6.25 -3.91
CA ASN A 13 12.70 5.62 -5.20
C ASN A 13 12.56 4.10 -5.19
N ASN A 14 12.78 3.45 -4.03
CA ASN A 14 12.61 2.01 -3.88
C ASN A 14 12.15 1.68 -2.46
N THR A 15 11.00 1.05 -2.31
CA THR A 15 10.47 0.57 -1.03
C THR A 15 10.23 -0.93 -1.11
N GLN A 16 11.01 -1.71 -0.37
CA GLN A 16 10.81 -3.15 -0.23
C GLN A 16 10.33 -3.46 1.18
N VAL A 17 9.18 -4.13 1.30
CA VAL A 17 8.63 -4.56 2.59
C VAL A 17 8.25 -6.02 2.49
N GLU A 18 9.02 -6.87 3.17
CA GLU A 18 8.82 -8.32 3.18
C GLU A 18 8.37 -8.81 4.56
N GLY A 19 7.37 -9.70 4.59
CA GLY A 19 7.01 -10.49 5.77
C GLY A 19 6.56 -9.70 7.00
N LYS A 20 6.18 -8.42 6.84
CA LYS A 20 5.76 -7.56 7.96
C LYS A 20 4.25 -7.57 8.13
N GLN A 21 3.80 -7.67 9.38
CA GLN A 21 2.43 -7.28 9.74
C GLN A 21 2.41 -5.78 9.99
N ILE A 22 1.53 -5.06 9.29
CA ILE A 22 1.24 -3.65 9.55
C ILE A 22 -0.20 -3.55 10.02
N LYS A 23 -0.37 -2.85 11.14
CA LYS A 23 -1.68 -2.50 11.69
C LYS A 23 -1.74 -0.99 11.81
N ASP A 24 -2.91 -0.42 11.54
CA ASP A 24 -3.23 0.99 11.83
C ASP A 24 -2.26 2.00 11.16
N ALA A 25 -1.78 1.68 9.95
CA ALA A 25 -0.87 2.56 9.23
C ALA A 25 -1.61 3.64 8.44
N GLN A 26 -1.09 4.86 8.50
CA GLN A 26 -1.56 6.00 7.72
C GLN A 26 -0.45 6.50 6.81
N MET A 27 -0.68 6.35 5.50
CA MET A 27 0.23 6.81 4.45
C MET A 27 -0.46 7.91 3.66
N GLN A 28 0.01 9.15 3.81
CA GLN A 28 -0.54 10.31 3.10
C GLN A 28 0.50 10.92 2.17
N ARG A 29 0.08 11.31 0.95
CA ARG A 29 0.85 12.14 0.02
C ARG A 29 2.28 11.63 -0.22
N LYS A 30 2.41 10.35 -0.55
CA LYS A 30 3.70 9.73 -0.90
C LYS A 30 3.79 9.47 -2.39
N GLN A 31 4.95 9.75 -2.98
CA GLN A 31 5.31 9.24 -4.30
C GLN A 31 6.34 8.11 -4.15
N ASN A 32 5.99 6.91 -4.62
CA ASN A 32 6.94 5.79 -4.69
C ASN A 32 7.16 5.37 -6.14
N ASN A 33 8.41 5.37 -6.59
CA ASN A 33 8.70 4.93 -7.96
C ASN A 33 8.63 3.41 -8.09
N ASN A 34 9.11 2.67 -7.08
CA ASN A 34 9.02 1.21 -7.04
C ASN A 34 8.65 0.75 -5.63
N THR A 35 7.53 0.02 -5.51
CA THR A 35 7.09 -0.60 -4.26
C THR A 35 6.97 -2.10 -4.45
N GLN A 36 7.66 -2.88 -3.63
CA GLN A 36 7.51 -4.33 -3.59
C GLN A 36 7.03 -4.76 -2.20
N MET A 37 5.89 -5.45 -2.15
CA MET A 37 5.31 -5.99 -0.93
C MET A 37 5.12 -7.48 -1.09
N LYS A 38 5.91 -8.28 -0.35
CA LYS A 38 5.83 -9.74 -0.38
C LYS A 38 5.42 -10.31 0.97
N GLY A 39 4.43 -11.21 0.99
CA GLY A 39 4.02 -11.95 2.19
C GLY A 39 3.50 -11.04 3.31
N LYS A 40 2.86 -9.93 2.96
CA LYS A 40 2.55 -8.84 3.89
C LYS A 40 1.09 -8.88 4.31
N GLN A 41 0.81 -8.78 5.60
CA GLN A 41 -0.55 -8.59 6.11
C GLN A 41 -0.72 -7.14 6.58
N ASN A 42 -1.59 -6.39 5.91
CA ASN A 42 -1.96 -5.03 6.28
C ASN A 42 -3.40 -5.05 6.80
N ASN A 43 -3.61 -4.71 8.06
CA ASN A 43 -4.94 -4.52 8.62
C ASN A 43 -5.16 -3.04 8.93
N ASN A 44 -6.36 -2.53 8.65
CA ASN A 44 -6.76 -1.16 8.95
C ASN A 44 -5.76 -0.11 8.45
N THR A 45 -5.41 -0.18 7.16
CA THR A 45 -4.41 0.71 6.55
C THR A 45 -5.09 1.76 5.69
N GLN A 46 -4.76 3.04 5.92
CA GLN A 46 -5.28 4.16 5.13
C GLN A 46 -4.19 4.71 4.21
N MET A 47 -4.47 4.74 2.91
CA MET A 47 -3.62 5.33 1.88
C MET A 47 -4.40 6.47 1.21
N LYS A 48 -3.96 7.72 1.44
CA LYS A 48 -4.59 8.90 0.83
C LYS A 48 -3.62 9.68 -0.06
N GLY A 49 -3.99 9.92 -1.31
CA GLY A 49 -3.19 10.73 -2.24
C GLY A 49 -1.81 10.11 -2.52
N LYS A 50 -1.73 8.78 -2.54
CA LYS A 50 -0.48 8.05 -2.76
C LYS A 50 -0.32 7.74 -4.25
N GLN A 51 0.81 8.13 -4.81
CA GLN A 51 1.18 7.80 -6.18
C GLN A 51 2.23 6.70 -6.16
N ASN A 52 1.95 5.57 -6.80
CA ASN A 52 2.98 4.57 -7.08
C ASN A 52 3.15 4.42 -8.59
N ASN A 53 4.37 4.55 -9.10
CA ASN A 53 4.64 4.25 -10.50
C ASN A 53 4.63 2.74 -10.73
N ILE A 54 5.43 1.98 -10.00
CA ILE A 54 5.48 0.52 -10.08
C ILE A 54 5.14 -0.09 -8.72
N THR A 55 4.15 -0.98 -8.67
CA THR A 55 3.75 -1.71 -7.45
C THR A 55 3.68 -3.20 -7.72
N HIS A 56 4.48 -4.00 -7.00
CA HIS A 56 4.37 -5.45 -7.00
C HIS A 56 3.89 -5.92 -5.63
N MET A 57 2.77 -6.62 -5.59
CA MET A 57 2.22 -7.27 -4.42
C MET A 57 2.18 -8.77 -4.67
N THR A 58 2.88 -9.54 -3.85
CA THR A 58 2.89 -11.01 -3.92
C THR A 58 2.54 -11.58 -2.55
N ASP A 59 1.57 -12.49 -2.47
CA ASP A 59 1.11 -13.08 -1.21
C ASP A 59 0.70 -12.01 -0.16
N ALA A 60 0.16 -10.89 -0.60
CA ALA A 60 -0.18 -9.77 0.27
C ALA A 60 -1.66 -9.82 0.65
N GLN A 61 -1.97 -9.72 1.94
CA GLN A 61 -3.34 -9.63 2.44
C GLN A 61 -3.60 -8.22 2.97
N MET A 62 -4.65 -7.57 2.48
CA MET A 62 -5.12 -6.27 2.92
C MET A 62 -6.53 -6.41 3.47
N ASN A 63 -6.70 -6.27 4.79
CA ASN A 63 -8.00 -6.27 5.44
C ASN A 63 -8.33 -4.85 5.92
N ASP A 64 -9.56 -4.39 5.70
CA ASP A 64 -10.02 -3.04 6.09
C ASP A 64 -9.11 -1.91 5.55
N ALA A 65 -8.61 -2.07 4.33
CA ALA A 65 -7.73 -1.08 3.70
C ALA A 65 -8.56 0.00 3.00
N GLN A 66 -8.27 1.28 3.27
CA GLN A 66 -8.90 2.41 2.59
C GLN A 66 -7.89 3.09 1.66
N MET A 67 -8.20 3.15 0.38
CA MET A 67 -7.42 3.79 -0.67
C MET A 67 -8.24 4.94 -1.26
N ASN A 68 -7.91 6.17 -0.88
CA ASN A 68 -8.56 7.37 -1.41
C ASN A 68 -7.57 8.15 -2.27
N ASP A 69 -7.95 8.54 -3.48
CA ASP A 69 -7.09 9.32 -4.41
C ASP A 69 -5.73 8.64 -4.68
N ALA A 70 -5.68 7.30 -4.66
CA ALA A 70 -4.43 6.57 -4.88
C ALA A 70 -4.30 6.20 -6.36
N GLN A 71 -3.17 6.50 -7.01
CA GLN A 71 -2.92 6.04 -8.37
C GLN A 71 -1.74 5.07 -8.42
N MET A 72 -1.91 3.96 -9.15
CA MET A 72 -0.90 2.95 -9.41
C MET A 72 -0.77 2.78 -10.92
N ASN A 73 0.37 3.16 -11.50
CA ASN A 73 0.54 3.19 -12.96
C ASN A 73 0.98 1.85 -13.57
N ASP A 74 1.62 0.98 -12.79
CA ASP A 74 2.03 -0.37 -13.16
C ASP A 74 1.89 -1.30 -11.94
N ALA A 75 0.66 -1.78 -11.70
CA ALA A 75 0.35 -2.65 -10.55
C ALA A 75 0.31 -4.13 -10.95
N GLN A 76 1.15 -4.95 -10.30
CA GLN A 76 1.08 -6.41 -10.35
C GLN A 76 0.68 -6.97 -9.00
N MET A 77 -0.41 -7.76 -8.96
CA MET A 77 -0.95 -8.36 -7.75
C MET A 77 -1.09 -9.88 -7.95
N ASN A 78 -0.07 -10.62 -7.51
CA ASN A 78 -0.07 -12.09 -7.56
C ASN A 78 -0.46 -12.63 -6.18
N ASP A 79 -1.51 -13.45 -6.13
CA ASP A 79 -2.00 -14.07 -4.89
C ASP A 79 -2.29 -13.04 -3.76
N ALA A 80 -2.63 -11.82 -4.16
CA ALA A 80 -3.01 -10.76 -3.22
C ALA A 80 -4.51 -10.86 -2.88
N GLN A 81 -4.84 -10.71 -1.60
CA GLN A 81 -6.22 -10.73 -1.11
C GLN A 81 -6.59 -9.37 -0.53
N MET A 82 -7.76 -8.86 -0.90
CA MET A 82 -8.33 -7.62 -0.38
C MET A 82 -9.69 -7.92 0.23
N ASN A 83 -9.78 -7.92 1.57
CA ASN A 83 -11.03 -8.09 2.28
C ASN A 83 -11.47 -6.74 2.86
N ASP A 84 -12.74 -6.38 2.65
CA ASP A 84 -13.33 -5.14 3.17
C ASP A 84 -12.54 -3.87 2.77
N ALA A 85 -11.85 -3.93 1.64
CA ALA A 85 -11.08 -2.81 1.13
C ALA A 85 -12.00 -1.81 0.41
N GLN A 86 -11.81 -0.53 0.69
CA GLN A 86 -12.52 0.58 0.05
C GLN A 86 -11.57 1.35 -0.86
N MET A 87 -11.97 1.54 -2.12
CA MET A 87 -11.21 2.29 -3.12
C MET A 87 -12.07 3.44 -3.64
N ASN A 88 -11.82 4.67 -3.19
CA ASN A 88 -12.49 5.87 -3.70
C ASN A 88 -11.53 6.66 -4.57
N ASP A 89 -11.91 6.95 -5.82
CA ASP A 89 -11.09 7.68 -6.78
C ASP A 89 -9.68 7.10 -6.96
N ALA A 90 -9.55 5.80 -6.69
CA ALA A 90 -8.31 5.07 -6.90
C ALA A 90 -8.24 4.60 -8.36
N GLN A 91 -7.08 4.81 -8.98
CA GLN A 91 -6.84 4.43 -10.37
C GLN A 91 -5.71 3.39 -10.43
N MET A 92 -5.96 2.29 -11.15
CA MET A 92 -4.94 1.33 -11.55
C MET A 92 -4.87 1.36 -13.07
N ASN A 93 -3.74 1.82 -13.60
CA ASN A 93 -3.45 1.78 -15.04
C ASN A 93 -2.60 0.56 -15.38
#